data_AF-A0A7X9C4U7-F1
#
_entry.id   AF-A0A7X9C4U7-F1
#
_cell.length_a   1.000
_cell.length_b   1.000
_cell.length_c   1.000
_cell.angle_alpha   90.00
_cell.angle_beta   90.00
_cell.angle_gamma   90.00
#
_symmetry.space_group_name_H-M   'P 1'
#
loop_
_entity.id
_entity.type
_entity.pdbx_description
1 polymer ?
#
loop_
_entity_poly.entity_id
_entity_poly.type
_entity_poly.pdbx_seq_one_letter_code
_entity_poly.pdbx_strand_id
1 'polypeptide(L)'
;DEIIFNKDGMPYQRFEPQHRGEGKHLLTKEEAVATKYDHLCTSYQHYFRGYSERQLFIGDKSFLVSYQSDSWQSNYNTEVITVMTDDGLERCFDYPLYAIDYVRGVDGEPLALDLNVAPGIPSEVYLTHSPREVCDLIKEWVLK
;
A
#
# COMPACT_ATOMS: atom_id res chain seq x y z
N ASP A 1 19.49 -8.67 20.10
CA ASP A 1 18.63 -9.49 19.23
C ASP A 1 18.16 -10.71 20.00
N GLU A 2 16.91 -10.70 20.45
CA GLU A 2 16.30 -11.80 21.20
C GLU A 2 15.73 -12.80 20.19
N ILE A 3 16.19 -14.06 20.23
CA ILE A 3 15.64 -15.13 19.37
C ILE A 3 14.32 -15.58 20.01
N ILE A 4 13.21 -15.29 19.33
CA ILE A 4 11.87 -15.73 19.74
C ILE A 4 11.62 -17.08 19.07
N PHE A 5 10.88 -17.98 19.71
CA PHE A 5 10.53 -19.28 19.14
C PHE A 5 9.02 -19.36 18.88
N ASN A 6 8.61 -19.93 17.75
CA ASN A 6 7.20 -20.17 17.49
C ASN A 6 6.65 -21.33 18.36
N LYS A 7 5.34 -21.61 18.27
CA LYS A 7 4.66 -22.67 19.04
C LYS A 7 5.23 -24.08 18.83
N ASP A 8 5.98 -24.28 17.74
CA ASP A 8 6.60 -25.55 17.35
C ASP A 8 8.10 -25.60 17.71
N GLY A 9 8.61 -24.61 18.44
CA GLY A 9 10.00 -24.55 18.89
C GLY A 9 11.00 -24.14 17.80
N MET A 10 10.53 -23.60 16.68
CA MET A 10 11.40 -23.10 15.61
C MET A 10 11.78 -21.65 15.88
N PRO A 11 13.06 -21.27 15.70
CA PRO A 11 13.50 -19.89 15.85
C PRO A 11 12.76 -19.02 14.83
N TYR A 12 12.05 -18.02 15.33
CA TYR A 12 11.29 -17.02 14.59
C TYR A 12 11.82 -15.65 14.97
N GLN A 13 12.42 -14.96 14.01
CA GLN A 13 12.76 -13.56 14.20
C GLN A 13 11.48 -12.74 13.99
N ARG A 14 10.99 -12.08 15.05
CA ARG A 14 9.94 -11.07 14.90
C ARG A 14 10.53 -9.92 14.11
N PHE A 15 10.27 -9.88 12.81
CA PHE A 15 10.52 -8.68 12.02
C PHE A 15 9.55 -7.62 12.50
N GLU A 16 10.07 -6.48 12.96
CA GLU A 16 9.26 -5.27 13.06
C GLU A 16 8.60 -5.02 11.69
N PRO A 17 7.33 -4.58 11.63
CA PRO A 17 6.67 -4.27 10.36
C PRO A 17 7.55 -3.33 9.53
N GLN A 18 8.10 -3.84 8.45
CA GLN A 18 8.99 -3.07 7.60
C GLN A 18 8.15 -2.20 6.67
N HIS A 19 8.37 -0.88 6.78
CA HIS A 19 7.66 0.10 5.98
C HIS A 19 8.48 0.47 4.75
N ARG A 20 7.84 1.06 3.74
CA ARG A 20 8.54 1.63 2.56
C ARG A 20 9.41 0.62 1.80
N GLY A 21 8.97 -0.62 1.71
CA GLY A 21 9.57 -1.64 0.83
C GLY A 21 10.86 -2.27 1.35
N GLU A 22 11.27 -1.91 2.57
CA GLU A 22 12.28 -2.66 3.30
C GLU A 22 11.88 -4.14 3.38
N GLY A 23 12.84 -5.02 3.12
CA GLY A 23 12.67 -6.49 3.18
C GLY A 23 11.85 -7.10 2.04
N LYS A 24 11.43 -6.30 1.05
CA LYS A 24 10.79 -6.82 -0.17
C LYS A 24 11.85 -7.18 -1.21
N HIS A 25 11.80 -8.43 -1.68
CA HIS A 25 12.75 -8.94 -2.65
C HIS A 25 12.02 -9.41 -3.92
N LEU A 26 12.53 -8.99 -5.08
CA LEU A 26 12.12 -9.56 -6.36
C LEU A 26 13.05 -10.73 -6.66
N LEU A 27 12.48 -11.94 -6.66
CA LEU A 27 13.21 -13.19 -6.82
C LEU A 27 12.60 -13.99 -7.98
N THR A 28 13.42 -14.83 -8.59
CA THR A 28 12.94 -15.94 -9.40
C THR A 28 12.23 -16.97 -8.52
N LYS A 29 11.45 -17.86 -9.14
CA LYS A 29 10.77 -18.94 -8.42
C LYS A 29 11.75 -19.85 -7.72
N GLU A 30 12.87 -20.17 -8.38
CA GLU A 30 13.91 -21.03 -7.86
C GLU A 30 14.58 -20.41 -6.63
N GLU A 31 14.88 -19.11 -6.68
CA GLU A 31 15.43 -18.36 -5.54
C GLU A 31 14.45 -18.29 -4.38
N ALA A 32 13.17 -18.00 -4.65
CA ALA A 32 12.13 -17.93 -3.62
C ALA A 32 11.96 -19.27 -2.87
N VAL A 33 11.93 -20.40 -3.60
CA VAL A 33 11.84 -21.74 -3.01
C VAL A 33 13.10 -22.11 -2.21
N ALA A 34 14.26 -21.59 -2.61
CA ALA A 34 15.51 -21.83 -1.89
C ALA A 34 15.64 -20.99 -0.60
N THR A 35 14.78 -19.98 -0.40
CA THR A 35 14.77 -19.23 0.86
C THR A 35 14.28 -20.11 2.02
N LYS A 36 14.92 -19.97 3.19
CA LYS A 36 14.59 -20.75 4.40
C LYS A 36 13.51 -20.10 5.27
N TYR A 37 12.91 -19.01 4.79
CA TYR A 37 12.01 -18.17 5.55
C TYR A 37 10.58 -18.32 5.06
N ASP A 38 9.64 -18.35 6.00
CA ASP A 38 8.22 -18.36 5.71
C ASP A 38 7.74 -16.93 5.45
N HIS A 39 7.83 -16.50 4.19
CA HIS A 39 7.41 -15.18 3.74
C HIS A 39 6.15 -15.26 2.87
N LEU A 40 5.31 -14.22 2.95
CA LEU A 40 4.24 -14.05 1.98
C LEU A 40 4.85 -13.75 0.61
N CYS A 41 4.50 -14.56 -0.39
CA CYS A 41 4.93 -14.37 -1.77
C CYS A 41 3.73 -14.02 -2.67
N THR A 42 3.94 -13.08 -3.58
CA THR A 42 2.96 -12.74 -4.63
C THR A 42 3.64 -12.83 -5.99
N SER A 43 2.86 -13.03 -7.05
CA SER A 43 3.38 -13.01 -8.42
C SER A 43 3.72 -11.59 -8.83
N TYR A 44 4.92 -11.39 -9.37
CA TYR A 44 5.34 -10.10 -9.90
C TYR A 44 4.57 -9.75 -11.18
N GLN A 45 3.95 -8.58 -11.19
CA GLN A 45 3.25 -8.03 -12.35
C GLN A 45 4.21 -7.11 -13.13
N HIS A 46 4.63 -7.54 -14.32
CA HIS A 46 5.70 -6.87 -15.07
C HIS A 46 5.21 -5.88 -16.14
N TYR A 47 3.95 -5.99 -16.57
CA TYR A 47 3.40 -5.22 -17.70
C TYR A 47 3.34 -3.72 -17.42
N PHE A 48 3.03 -3.35 -16.18
CA PHE A 48 2.97 -1.97 -15.71
C PHE A 48 4.10 -1.71 -14.72
N ARG A 49 5.34 -1.95 -15.14
CA ARG A 49 6.51 -1.82 -14.27
C ARG A 49 6.60 -0.42 -13.65
N GLY A 50 6.75 -0.38 -12.34
CA GLY A 50 6.91 0.87 -11.57
C GLY A 50 5.61 1.68 -11.43
N TYR A 51 4.51 1.23 -12.03
CA TYR A 51 3.21 1.85 -11.88
C TYR A 51 2.42 1.17 -10.76
N SER A 52 1.79 1.98 -9.92
CA SER A 52 0.86 1.51 -8.90
C SER A 52 -0.18 2.58 -8.61
N GLU A 53 -1.31 2.17 -8.08
CA GLU A 53 -2.36 3.07 -7.64
C GLU A 53 -2.63 2.88 -6.16
N ARG A 54 -3.12 3.94 -5.53
CA ARG A 54 -3.62 3.93 -4.17
C ARG A 54 -5.03 4.48 -4.18
N GLN A 55 -5.96 3.66 -3.75
CA GLN A 55 -7.27 4.13 -3.35
C GLN A 55 -7.20 4.61 -1.91
N LEU A 56 -7.14 5.92 -1.70
CA LEU A 56 -7.09 6.57 -0.40
C LEU A 56 -8.49 7.01 0.03
N PHE A 57 -8.87 6.68 1.26
CA PHE A 57 -10.13 7.11 1.85
C PHE A 57 -9.86 7.99 3.08
N ILE A 58 -10.50 9.16 3.11
CA ILE A 58 -10.38 10.16 4.19
C ILE A 58 -11.81 10.57 4.59
N GLY A 59 -12.26 10.08 5.74
CA GLY A 59 -13.69 10.16 6.10
C GLY A 59 -14.53 9.51 5.00
N ASP A 60 -15.58 10.17 4.54
CA ASP A 60 -16.42 9.66 3.43
C ASP A 60 -15.90 9.97 2.03
N LYS A 61 -14.74 10.62 1.90
CA LYS A 61 -14.16 10.92 0.58
C LYS A 61 -13.19 9.85 0.12
N SER A 62 -13.19 9.59 -1.18
CA SER A 62 -12.20 8.74 -1.84
C SER A 62 -11.29 9.56 -2.76
N PHE A 63 -10.06 9.06 -2.94
CA PHE A 63 -9.04 9.62 -3.81
C PHE A 63 -8.30 8.47 -4.48
N LEU A 64 -8.29 8.43 -5.81
CA LEU A 64 -7.43 7.54 -6.57
C LEU A 64 -6.12 8.27 -6.88
N VAL A 65 -5.02 7.78 -6.33
CA VAL A 65 -3.69 8.35 -6.53
C VAL A 65 -2.85 7.38 -7.35
N SER A 66 -2.38 7.85 -8.51
CA SER A 66 -1.51 7.07 -9.38
C SER A 66 -0.05 7.46 -9.19
N TYR A 67 0.82 6.46 -9.13
CA TYR A 67 2.26 6.62 -8.94
C TYR A 67 3.04 6.01 -10.10
N GLN A 68 4.19 6.61 -10.40
CA GLN A 68 5.21 6.03 -11.29
C GLN A 68 6.56 6.03 -10.58
N SER A 69 7.30 4.94 -10.72
CA SER A 69 8.66 4.75 -10.22
C SER A 69 9.60 4.30 -11.35
N ASP A 70 10.88 4.65 -11.22
CA ASP A 70 11.97 4.17 -12.08
C ASP A 70 12.35 2.71 -11.80
N SER A 71 11.92 2.15 -10.66
CA SER A 71 12.21 0.79 -10.23
C SER A 71 11.00 -0.13 -10.40
N TRP A 72 11.22 -1.43 -10.14
CA TRP A 72 10.10 -2.35 -9.96
C TRP A 72 9.33 -2.09 -8.65
N GLN A 73 9.98 -1.43 -7.68
CA GLN A 73 9.38 -1.03 -6.41
C GLN A 73 8.74 0.34 -6.57
N SER A 74 7.43 0.44 -6.41
CA SER A 74 6.70 1.69 -6.60
C SER A 74 6.98 2.79 -5.56
N ASN A 75 7.88 2.57 -4.61
CA ASN A 75 8.29 3.51 -3.57
C ASN A 75 9.74 3.99 -3.70
N TYR A 76 10.42 3.65 -4.80
CA TYR A 76 11.77 4.09 -5.12
C TYR A 76 11.73 5.23 -6.13
N ASN A 77 12.21 6.43 -5.77
CA ASN A 77 12.15 7.64 -6.63
C ASN A 77 10.76 7.81 -7.28
N THR A 78 9.72 7.80 -6.45
CA THR A 78 8.34 7.76 -6.92
C THR A 78 7.77 9.14 -7.12
N GLU A 79 7.11 9.33 -8.24
CA GLU A 79 6.34 10.52 -8.56
C GLU A 79 4.83 10.22 -8.51
N VAL A 80 4.05 11.16 -7.97
CA VAL A 80 2.59 11.16 -8.11
C VAL A 80 2.26 11.76 -9.47
N ILE A 81 1.63 10.97 -10.33
CA ILE A 81 1.31 11.40 -11.69
C ILE A 81 -0.14 11.89 -11.82
N THR A 82 -1.05 11.42 -10.95
CA THR A 82 -2.46 11.82 -10.99
C THR A 82 -3.11 11.66 -9.63
N VAL A 83 -4.00 12.59 -9.28
CA VAL A 83 -4.96 12.46 -8.18
C VAL A 83 -6.35 12.70 -8.75
N MET A 84 -7.22 11.70 -8.67
CA MET A 84 -8.64 11.83 -8.97
C MET A 84 -9.42 11.85 -7.65
N THR A 85 -10.26 12.86 -7.48
CA THR A 85 -11.13 13.01 -6.31
C THR A 85 -12.48 12.38 -6.56
N ASP A 86 -13.01 11.67 -5.56
CA ASP A 86 -14.37 11.15 -5.54
C ASP A 86 -14.70 10.34 -6.81
N ASP A 87 -13.95 9.26 -7.00
CA ASP A 87 -14.12 8.32 -8.09
C ASP A 87 -15.40 7.45 -7.98
N GLY A 88 -16.26 7.75 -7.00
CA GLY A 88 -17.50 7.04 -6.74
C GLY A 88 -17.31 5.66 -6.12
N LEU A 89 -16.10 5.31 -5.68
CA LEU A 89 -15.85 4.02 -5.06
C LEU A 89 -16.40 3.98 -3.64
N GLU A 90 -17.24 2.98 -3.36
CA GLU A 90 -17.79 2.76 -2.04
C GLU A 90 -16.72 2.28 -1.06
N ARG A 91 -16.87 2.68 0.21
CA ARG A 91 -15.99 2.27 1.29
C ARG A 91 -16.23 0.80 1.64
N CYS A 92 -15.14 0.06 1.83
CA CYS A 92 -15.20 -1.36 2.19
C CYS A 92 -14.83 -1.63 3.66
N PHE A 93 -14.19 -0.67 4.33
CA PHE A 93 -13.63 -0.85 5.67
C PHE A 93 -14.05 0.27 6.64
N ASP A 94 -14.19 -0.10 7.92
CA ASP A 94 -14.59 0.78 9.00
C ASP A 94 -13.39 1.50 9.64
N TYR A 95 -12.63 2.24 8.82
CA TYR A 95 -11.50 3.05 9.26
C TYR A 95 -11.61 4.50 8.77
N PRO A 96 -11.45 5.52 9.61
CA PRO A 96 -11.59 6.92 9.17
C PRO A 96 -10.55 7.34 8.13
N LEU A 97 -9.40 6.67 8.12
CA LEU A 97 -8.29 6.92 7.20
C LEU A 97 -7.64 5.58 6.84
N TYR A 98 -7.80 5.15 5.59
CA TYR A 98 -7.13 3.95 5.07
C TYR A 98 -6.83 4.09 3.58
N ALA A 99 -5.94 3.24 3.09
CA ALA A 99 -5.62 3.13 1.69
C ALA A 99 -5.52 1.67 1.25
N ILE A 100 -5.96 1.38 0.03
CA ILE A 100 -5.70 0.11 -0.64
C ILE A 100 -4.73 0.38 -1.78
N ASP A 101 -3.61 -0.32 -1.80
CA ASP A 101 -2.61 -0.21 -2.86
C ASP A 101 -2.85 -1.30 -3.90
N TYR A 102 -2.83 -0.89 -5.17
CA TYR A 102 -3.07 -1.73 -6.33
C TYR A 102 -1.88 -1.71 -7.28
N VAL A 103 -1.66 -2.84 -7.93
CA VAL A 103 -0.92 -2.91 -9.21
C VAL A 103 -1.89 -3.34 -10.30
N ARG A 104 -1.47 -3.18 -11.56
CA ARG A 104 -2.28 -3.59 -12.71
C ARG A 104 -1.86 -4.97 -13.21
N GLY A 105 -2.85 -5.85 -13.37
CA GLY A 105 -2.70 -7.15 -14.01
C GLY A 105 -2.44 -7.03 -15.51
N VAL A 106 -2.25 -8.18 -16.18
CA VAL A 106 -1.97 -8.25 -17.63
C VAL A 106 -3.09 -7.64 -18.47
N ASP A 107 -4.32 -7.82 -18.02
CA ASP A 107 -5.55 -7.31 -18.59
C ASP A 107 -5.83 -5.84 -18.21
N GLY A 108 -4.99 -5.24 -17.37
CA GLY A 108 -5.22 -3.90 -16.82
C GLY A 108 -6.17 -3.89 -15.61
N GLU A 109 -6.64 -5.04 -15.14
CA GLU A 109 -7.48 -5.10 -13.95
C GLU A 109 -6.68 -4.77 -12.69
N PRO A 110 -7.26 -4.06 -11.72
CA PRO A 110 -6.58 -3.70 -10.50
C PRO A 110 -6.45 -4.92 -9.58
N LEU A 111 -5.23 -5.19 -9.13
CA LEU A 111 -4.89 -6.24 -8.18
C LEU A 111 -4.48 -5.62 -6.85
N ALA A 112 -5.32 -5.77 -5.83
CA ALA A 112 -5.04 -5.26 -4.49
C ALA A 112 -3.85 -6.02 -3.87
N LEU A 113 -2.87 -5.27 -3.36
CA LEU A 113 -1.66 -5.80 -2.75
C LEU A 113 -1.56 -5.55 -1.26
N ASP A 114 -2.01 -4.38 -0.79
CA ASP A 114 -1.78 -3.95 0.58
C ASP A 114 -2.93 -3.07 1.09
N LEU A 115 -3.29 -3.24 2.36
CA LEU A 115 -4.25 -2.40 3.07
C LEU A 115 -3.48 -1.63 4.15
N ASN A 116 -3.37 -0.32 3.98
CA ASN A 116 -2.73 0.57 4.92
C ASN A 116 -3.78 1.27 5.78
N VAL A 117 -3.75 1.07 7.10
CA VAL A 117 -4.55 1.85 8.06
C VAL A 117 -3.70 3.04 8.51
N ALA A 118 -4.25 4.25 8.45
CA ALA A 118 -3.52 5.51 8.66
C ALA A 118 -2.29 5.72 7.72
N PRO A 119 -2.45 5.60 6.39
CA PRO A 119 -1.39 5.91 5.43
C PRO A 119 -0.93 7.37 5.52
N GLY A 120 0.30 7.62 5.05
CA GLY A 120 0.72 8.98 4.71
C GLY A 120 -0.13 9.53 3.56
N ILE A 121 -0.62 10.77 3.71
CA ILE A 121 -1.42 11.45 2.69
C ILE A 121 -0.48 12.19 1.72
N PRO A 122 -0.56 11.91 0.40
CA PRO A 122 0.27 12.58 -0.60
C PRO A 122 0.03 14.09 -0.64
N SER A 123 1.09 14.86 -0.93
CA SER A 123 1.03 16.32 -0.98
C SER A 123 0.02 16.85 -2.00
N GLU A 124 -0.19 16.10 -3.08
CA GLU A 124 -1.04 16.41 -4.21
C GLU A 124 -2.53 16.40 -3.81
N VAL A 125 -2.90 15.61 -2.79
CA VAL A 125 -4.24 15.67 -2.19
C VAL A 125 -4.47 17.06 -1.57
N TYR A 126 -3.43 17.66 -0.99
CA TYR A 126 -3.54 18.99 -0.38
C TYR A 126 -3.72 20.13 -1.38
N LEU A 127 -3.57 19.88 -2.69
CA LEU A 127 -3.93 20.84 -3.73
C LEU A 127 -5.45 21.02 -3.84
N THR A 128 -6.24 20.07 -3.34
CA THR A 128 -7.71 20.09 -3.37
C THR A 128 -8.34 20.21 -2.00
N HIS A 129 -7.67 19.75 -0.94
CA HIS A 129 -8.16 19.78 0.45
C HIS A 129 -7.04 20.19 1.39
N SER A 130 -7.15 21.35 2.04
CA SER A 130 -6.17 21.78 3.02
C SER A 130 -5.98 20.74 4.15
N PRO A 131 -4.82 20.73 4.84
CA PRO A 131 -4.61 19.83 5.98
C PRO A 131 -5.69 19.94 7.06
N ARG A 132 -6.29 21.12 7.22
CA ARG A 132 -7.42 21.32 8.13
C ARG A 132 -8.68 20.61 7.65
N GLU A 133 -9.05 20.77 6.37
CA GLU A 133 -10.21 20.08 5.79
C GLU A 133 -10.05 18.56 5.87
N VAL A 134 -8.84 18.05 5.61
CA VAL A 134 -8.54 16.61 5.80
C VAL A 134 -8.78 16.16 7.24
N CYS A 135 -8.30 16.93 8.22
CA CYS A 135 -8.57 16.63 9.63
C CYS A 135 -10.08 16.66 9.95
N ASP A 136 -10.81 17.60 9.36
CA ASP A 136 -12.23 17.76 9.62
C ASP A 136 -13.04 16.60 9.00
N LEU A 137 -12.70 16.13 7.80
CA LEU A 137 -13.28 14.91 7.20
C LEU A 137 -13.12 13.67 8.09
N ILE A 138 -11.93 13.50 8.67
CA ILE A 138 -11.64 12.39 9.59
C ILE A 138 -12.51 12.51 10.85
N LYS A 139 -12.61 13.71 11.44
CA LYS A 139 -13.42 13.93 12.65
C LYS A 139 -14.90 13.71 12.39
N GLU A 140 -15.42 14.25 11.29
CA GLU A 140 -16.82 14.11 10.91
C GLU A 140 -17.21 12.64 10.80
N TRP A 141 -16.32 11.79 10.26
CA TRP A 141 -16.55 10.35 10.20
C TRP A 141 -16.58 9.70 11.59
N VAL A 142 -15.62 10.03 12.47
CA VAL A 142 -15.52 9.44 13.82
C VAL A 142 -16.67 9.86 14.73
N LEU A 143 -17.27 11.02 14.50
CA LEU A 143 -18.34 11.60 15.34
C LEU A 143 -19.76 11.26 14.86
N LYS A 144 -19.92 10.52 13.75
CA LYS A 144 -21.20 9.98 13.30
C LYS A 144 -21.67 8.83 14.18
#